data_AF-A0A1I6YAS1-F1
#
_entry.id   AF-A0A1I6YAS1-F1
#
_cell.length_a   1.000
_cell.length_b   1.000
_cell.length_c   1.000
_cell.angle_alpha   90.00
_cell.angle_beta   90.00
_cell.angle_gamma   90.00
#
_symmetry.space_group_name_H-M   'P 1'
#
loop_
_entity.id
_entity.type
_entity.pdbx_description
1 polymer ?
#
loop_
_entity_poly.entity_id
_entity_poly.type
_entity_poly.pdbx_seq_one_letter_code
_entity_poly.pdbx_strand_id
1 'polypeptide(L)'
;MYPGSFPYLQFMWVSPPLEARIRKKLARGGVPSIVAAVFLGVIVLLLDGDLMIAKLFLGIGTLCLLAAGSYLPAGRRSLSAGYLNLTIAAQVRRPLLALSIIEAVLMGVAYLPLVIHATEPTDVSTASLVIAMLMPVFMLGLVVMNYLVVRRLLPPGPETLHKYGLSGQIVGPPVQPDSPPSPPQASGPPQA
;
A
#
# COMPACT_ATOMS: atom_id res chain seq x y z
N MET A 1 -20.85 27.02 6.93
CA MET A 1 -20.37 25.66 7.25
C MET A 1 -21.52 24.69 7.01
N TYR A 2 -21.44 23.89 5.95
CA TYR A 2 -22.44 22.85 5.68
C TYR A 2 -22.05 21.57 6.43
N PRO A 3 -22.88 21.07 7.35
CA PRO A 3 -22.67 19.76 7.97
C PRO A 3 -23.28 18.72 7.03
N GLY A 4 -22.47 18.04 6.23
CA GLY A 4 -23.01 17.03 5.31
C GLY A 4 -22.08 16.44 4.26
N SER A 5 -20.85 16.95 4.07
CA SER A 5 -19.89 16.33 3.17
C SER A 5 -19.11 15.22 3.88
N PHE A 6 -19.78 14.11 4.20
CA PHE A 6 -19.05 12.85 4.26
C PHE A 6 -18.45 12.62 2.86
N PRO A 7 -17.14 12.33 2.73
CA PRO A 7 -16.55 12.09 1.41
C PRO A 7 -17.17 10.81 0.88
N TYR A 8 -18.20 10.95 0.04
CA TYR A 8 -18.91 9.85 -0.57
C TYR A 8 -17.90 8.86 -1.13
N LEU A 9 -18.03 7.59 -0.73
CA LEU A 9 -17.22 6.50 -1.25
C LEU A 9 -17.42 6.50 -2.77
N GLN A 10 -16.41 6.94 -3.51
CA GLN A 10 -16.46 6.98 -4.96
C GLN A 10 -16.11 5.58 -5.46
N PHE A 11 -17.03 4.96 -6.19
CA PHE A 11 -16.83 3.64 -6.75
C PHE A 11 -16.58 3.75 -8.24
N MET A 12 -15.61 2.98 -8.72
CA MET A 12 -15.36 2.79 -10.13
C MET A 12 -15.67 1.35 -10.47
N TRP A 13 -16.51 1.12 -11.48
CA TRP A 13 -16.75 -0.23 -11.97
C TRP A 13 -15.48 -0.76 -12.65
N VAL A 14 -15.08 -1.98 -12.28
CA VAL A 14 -13.89 -2.67 -12.76
C VAL A 14 -14.31 -4.04 -13.24
N SER A 15 -13.95 -4.38 -14.48
CA SER A 15 -14.29 -5.68 -15.04
C SER A 15 -13.60 -6.82 -14.25
N PRO A 16 -14.25 -8.00 -14.10
CA PRO A 16 -13.67 -9.16 -13.41
C PRO A 16 -12.23 -9.53 -13.83
N PRO A 17 -11.83 -9.51 -15.12
CA PRO A 17 -10.46 -9.82 -15.51
C PRO A 17 -9.45 -8.74 -15.06
N LEU A 18 -9.85 -7.45 -15.04
CA LEU A 18 -9.01 -6.37 -14.56
C LEU A 18 -8.83 -6.44 -13.04
N GLU A 19 -9.91 -6.75 -12.31
CA GLU A 19 -9.90 -6.98 -10.87
C GLU A 19 -8.92 -8.11 -10.49
N ALA A 20 -9.03 -9.27 -11.13
CA ALA A 20 -8.14 -10.41 -10.89
C ALA A 20 -6.66 -10.05 -11.15
N ARG A 21 -6.39 -9.25 -12.19
CA ARG A 21 -5.04 -8.79 -12.53
C ARG A 21 -4.48 -7.82 -11.47
N ILE A 22 -5.30 -6.89 -10.98
CA ILE A 22 -4.90 -5.96 -9.91
C ILE A 22 -4.64 -6.73 -8.61
N ARG A 23 -5.55 -7.63 -8.20
CA ARG A 23 -5.35 -8.50 -7.01
C ARG A 23 -4.05 -9.30 -7.11
N LYS A 24 -3.79 -9.91 -8.27
CA LYS A 24 -2.56 -10.71 -8.51
C LYS A 24 -1.30 -9.84 -8.43
N LYS A 25 -1.30 -8.64 -9.02
CA LYS A 25 -0.14 -7.74 -8.98
C LYS A 25 0.11 -7.16 -7.58
N LEU A 26 -0.95 -6.81 -6.84
CA LEU A 26 -0.84 -6.37 -5.44
C LEU A 26 -0.22 -7.46 -4.56
N ALA A 27 -0.69 -8.71 -4.69
CA ALA A 27 -0.12 -9.84 -3.97
C ALA A 27 1.34 -10.12 -4.38
N ARG A 28 1.65 -10.08 -5.68
CA ARG A 28 3.00 -10.30 -6.19
C ARG A 28 3.99 -9.21 -5.76
N GLY A 29 3.53 -7.98 -5.48
CA GLY A 29 4.37 -6.93 -4.90
C GLY A 29 4.51 -7.07 -3.37
N GLY A 30 3.41 -7.26 -2.66
CA GLY A 30 3.40 -7.22 -1.19
C GLY A 30 4.02 -8.45 -0.52
N VAL A 31 3.75 -9.65 -1.03
CA VAL A 31 4.23 -10.90 -0.40
C VAL A 31 5.76 -10.98 -0.36
N PRO A 32 6.49 -10.73 -1.47
CA PRO A 32 7.95 -10.72 -1.43
C PRO A 32 8.51 -9.65 -0.48
N SER A 33 7.86 -8.48 -0.40
CA SER A 33 8.27 -7.43 0.54
C SER A 33 8.11 -7.85 1.99
N ILE A 34 7.03 -8.56 2.34
CA ILE A 34 6.82 -9.08 3.70
C ILE A 34 7.89 -10.12 4.04
N VAL A 35 8.14 -11.07 3.13
CA VAL A 35 9.15 -12.11 3.31
C VAL A 35 10.54 -11.48 3.48
N ALA A 36 10.88 -10.49 2.64
CA ALA A 36 12.13 -9.77 2.74
C ALA A 36 12.25 -8.99 4.06
N ALA A 37 11.18 -8.35 4.52
CA ALA A 37 11.18 -7.63 5.80
C ALA A 37 11.45 -8.56 6.99
N VAL A 38 10.83 -9.75 7.01
CA VAL A 38 11.08 -10.76 8.05
C VAL A 38 12.54 -11.23 8.01
N PHE A 39 13.06 -11.54 6.82
CA PHE A 39 14.44 -11.98 6.65
C PHE A 39 15.45 -10.90 7.07
N LEU A 40 15.24 -9.65 6.63
CA LEU A 40 16.04 -8.50 7.05
C LEU A 40 15.98 -8.30 8.56
N GLY A 41 14.80 -8.44 9.18
CA GLY A 41 14.63 -8.35 10.64
C GLY A 41 15.46 -9.38 11.39
N VAL A 42 15.48 -10.64 10.91
CA VAL A 42 16.34 -11.69 11.49
C VAL A 42 17.81 -11.32 11.35
N ILE A 43 18.24 -10.83 10.18
CA ILE A 43 19.65 -10.42 10.01
C ILE A 43 19.99 -9.24 10.92
N VAL A 44 19.10 -8.25 11.11
CA VAL A 44 19.33 -7.12 12.02
C VAL A 44 19.57 -7.60 13.45
N LEU A 45 18.84 -8.63 13.90
CA LEU A 45 19.06 -9.23 15.21
C LEU A 45 20.42 -9.94 15.33
N LEU A 46 20.92 -10.50 14.22
CA LEU A 46 22.20 -11.21 14.14
C LEU A 46 23.42 -10.29 13.94
N LEU A 47 23.21 -8.99 13.66
CA LEU A 47 24.31 -8.02 13.56
C LEU A 47 25.06 -7.94 14.90
N ASP A 48 26.24 -7.33 14.88
CA ASP A 48 27.08 -7.20 16.07
C ASP A 48 26.45 -6.34 17.17
N GLY A 49 26.79 -6.62 18.43
CA GLY A 49 26.31 -5.88 19.60
C GLY A 49 26.66 -4.40 19.54
N ASP A 50 27.87 -4.06 19.10
CA ASP A 50 28.37 -2.68 19.08
C ASP A 50 27.64 -1.75 18.11
N LEU A 51 26.83 -2.31 17.20
CA LEU A 51 25.99 -1.55 16.27
C LEU A 51 24.62 -1.15 16.85
N MET A 52 24.46 -1.04 18.17
CA MET A 52 23.15 -0.82 18.83
C MET A 52 22.31 0.30 18.20
N ILE A 53 22.92 1.45 17.91
CA ILE A 53 22.20 2.61 17.34
C ILE A 53 21.78 2.30 15.89
N ALA A 54 22.68 1.76 15.07
CA ALA A 54 22.36 1.38 13.70
C ALA A 54 21.29 0.28 13.65
N LYS A 55 21.40 -0.74 14.53
CA LYS A 55 20.40 -1.80 14.70
C LYS A 55 19.02 -1.26 15.03
N LEU A 56 18.92 -0.26 15.90
CA LEU A 56 17.64 0.36 16.25
C LEU A 56 16.98 0.97 14.99
N PHE A 57 17.72 1.77 14.22
CA PHE A 57 17.17 2.40 13.02
C PHE A 57 16.87 1.38 11.92
N LEU A 58 17.75 0.39 11.71
CA LEU A 58 17.50 -0.71 10.79
C LEU A 58 16.27 -1.52 11.20
N GLY A 59 16.09 -1.79 12.50
CA GLY A 59 14.93 -2.47 13.05
C GLY A 59 13.63 -1.70 12.80
N ILE A 60 13.61 -0.39 13.11
CA ILE A 60 12.46 0.47 12.79
C ILE A 60 12.17 0.46 11.28
N GLY A 61 13.22 0.51 10.44
CA GLY A 61 13.10 0.38 8.99
C GLY A 61 12.45 -0.93 8.56
N THR A 62 12.88 -2.08 9.11
CA THR A 62 12.24 -3.37 8.79
C THR A 62 10.77 -3.42 9.18
N LEU A 63 10.38 -2.76 10.28
CA LEU A 63 8.99 -2.64 10.69
C LEU A 63 8.19 -1.76 9.72
N CYS A 64 8.78 -0.65 9.25
CA CYS A 64 8.18 0.20 8.22
C CYS A 64 8.00 -0.55 6.90
N LEU A 65 9.00 -1.32 6.46
CA LEU A 65 8.94 -2.17 5.28
C LEU A 65 7.87 -3.27 5.42
N LEU A 66 7.78 -3.90 6.60
CA LEU A 66 6.76 -4.91 6.89
C LEU A 66 5.36 -4.29 6.83
N ALA A 67 5.18 -3.11 7.44
CA ALA A 67 3.94 -2.36 7.38
C ALA A 67 3.57 -2.03 5.92
N ALA A 68 4.50 -1.46 5.14
CA ALA A 68 4.32 -1.15 3.73
C ALA A 68 3.96 -2.40 2.90
N GLY A 69 4.65 -3.51 3.13
CA GLY A 69 4.36 -4.80 2.52
C GLY A 69 2.96 -5.33 2.86
N SER A 70 2.48 -5.09 4.08
CA SER A 70 1.14 -5.51 4.54
C SER A 70 0.00 -4.64 3.98
N TYR A 71 0.25 -3.36 3.69
CA TYR A 71 -0.73 -2.46 3.07
C TYR A 71 -1.11 -2.88 1.65
N LEU A 72 -0.19 -3.54 0.92
CA LEU A 72 -0.40 -4.02 -0.45
C LEU A 72 -1.49 -5.11 -0.53
N PRO A 73 -1.42 -6.23 0.23
CA PRO A 73 -2.51 -7.20 0.34
C PRO A 73 -3.79 -6.60 0.92
N ALA A 74 -3.68 -5.69 1.89
CA ALA A 74 -4.86 -5.00 2.44
C ALA A 74 -5.60 -4.19 1.36
N GLY A 75 -4.87 -3.63 0.39
CA GLY A 75 -5.43 -3.01 -0.81
C GLY A 75 -6.36 -3.93 -1.62
N ARG A 76 -6.24 -5.26 -1.51
CA ARG A 76 -7.22 -6.19 -2.13
C ARG A 76 -8.63 -6.03 -1.57
N ARG A 77 -8.78 -5.53 -0.34
CA ARG A 77 -10.07 -5.23 0.28
C ARG A 77 -10.75 -4.00 -0.32
N SER A 78 -9.99 -3.15 -1.03
CA SER A 78 -10.56 -2.01 -1.79
C SER A 78 -11.30 -2.43 -3.07
N LEU A 79 -11.19 -3.71 -3.46
CA LEU A 79 -11.87 -4.34 -4.57
C LEU A 79 -12.96 -5.28 -4.04
N SER A 80 -14.23 -4.90 -4.18
CA SER A 80 -15.37 -5.74 -3.81
C SER A 80 -16.32 -5.88 -5.00
N ALA A 81 -16.56 -7.12 -5.43
CA ALA A 81 -17.60 -7.48 -6.40
C ALA A 81 -17.63 -6.63 -7.70
N GLY A 82 -16.47 -6.36 -8.31
CA GLY A 82 -16.39 -5.55 -9.53
C GLY A 82 -16.41 -4.03 -9.30
N TYR A 83 -16.32 -3.57 -8.05
CA TYR A 83 -16.19 -2.14 -7.73
C TYR A 83 -14.87 -1.86 -7.01
N LEU A 84 -14.16 -0.84 -7.50
CA LEU A 84 -12.98 -0.26 -6.85
C LEU A 84 -13.42 0.96 -6.05
N ASN A 85 -13.18 0.94 -4.74
CA ASN A 85 -13.38 2.10 -3.89
C ASN A 85 -12.19 3.06 -4.03
N LEU A 86 -12.38 4.16 -4.75
CA LEU A 86 -11.35 5.17 -5.03
C LEU A 86 -10.89 5.88 -3.74
N THR A 87 -11.78 6.06 -2.77
CA THR A 87 -11.45 6.66 -1.47
C THR A 87 -10.50 5.75 -0.70
N ILE A 88 -10.78 4.44 -0.65
CA ILE A 88 -9.91 3.45 0.00
C ILE A 88 -8.59 3.30 -0.78
N ALA A 89 -8.62 3.31 -2.11
CA ALA A 89 -7.42 3.27 -2.95
C ALA A 89 -6.48 4.46 -2.68
N ALA A 90 -7.03 5.67 -2.58
CA ALA A 90 -6.28 6.87 -2.20
C ALA A 90 -5.77 6.79 -0.74
N GLN A 91 -6.57 6.23 0.16
CA GLN A 91 -6.23 6.03 1.56
C GLN A 91 -5.15 4.97 1.77
N VAL A 92 -4.96 4.02 0.85
CA VAL A 92 -3.82 3.07 0.87
C VAL A 92 -2.56 3.71 0.28
N ARG A 93 -2.69 4.57 -0.74
CA ARG A 93 -1.54 5.21 -1.40
C ARG A 93 -0.83 6.24 -0.52
N ARG A 94 -1.58 7.06 0.23
CA ARG A 94 -1.02 8.09 1.12
C ARG A 94 -0.09 7.54 2.22
N PRO A 95 -0.49 6.53 3.03
CA PRO A 95 0.38 5.98 4.05
C PRO A 95 1.59 5.26 3.45
N LEU A 96 1.46 4.62 2.28
CA LEU A 96 2.60 4.03 1.58
C LEU A 96 3.63 5.07 1.13
N LEU A 97 3.18 6.23 0.63
CA LEU A 97 4.08 7.35 0.34
C LEU A 97 4.73 7.88 1.62
N ALA A 98 3.95 8.08 2.69
CA ALA A 98 4.48 8.55 3.97
C ALA A 98 5.53 7.58 4.53
N LEU A 99 5.25 6.28 4.52
CA LEU A 99 6.20 5.23 4.91
C LEU A 99 7.47 5.29 4.04
N SER A 100 7.35 5.51 2.72
CA SER A 100 8.54 5.64 1.86
C SER A 100 9.42 6.84 2.19
N ILE A 101 8.81 7.96 2.58
CA ILE A 101 9.56 9.16 2.97
C ILE A 101 10.21 8.94 4.34
N ILE A 102 9.45 8.44 5.31
CA ILE A 102 9.93 8.13 6.66
C ILE A 102 11.10 7.14 6.58
N GLU A 103 10.97 6.10 5.76
CA GLU A 103 12.01 5.09 5.62
C GLU A 103 13.26 5.64 4.94
N ALA A 104 13.12 6.50 3.91
CA ALA A 104 14.27 7.19 3.32
C ALA A 104 15.03 8.05 4.34
N VAL A 105 14.30 8.76 5.21
CA VAL A 105 14.91 9.57 6.29
C VAL A 105 15.59 8.66 7.32
N LEU A 106 14.91 7.60 7.78
CA LEU A 106 15.47 6.64 8.73
C LEU A 106 16.75 6.00 8.20
N MET A 107 16.78 5.61 6.93
CA MET A 107 17.95 5.03 6.29
C MET A 107 19.10 6.04 6.20
N GLY A 108 18.82 7.30 5.87
CA GLY A 108 19.82 8.37 5.91
C GLY A 108 20.42 8.57 7.31
N VAL A 109 19.59 8.52 8.35
CA VAL A 109 20.04 8.61 9.74
C VAL A 109 20.83 7.38 10.17
N ALA A 110 20.41 6.17 9.76
CA ALA A 110 21.09 4.92 10.05
C ALA A 110 22.50 4.84 9.42
N TYR A 111 22.72 5.53 8.29
CA TYR A 111 24.02 5.58 7.63
C TYR A 111 25.10 6.29 8.44
N LEU A 112 24.75 7.34 9.19
CA LEU A 112 25.72 8.09 10.00
C LEU A 112 26.51 7.19 10.98
N PRO A 113 25.85 6.44 11.91
CA PRO A 113 26.57 5.57 12.83
C PRO A 113 27.32 4.45 12.11
N LEU A 114 26.79 3.93 11.00
CA LEU A 114 27.49 2.92 10.22
C LEU A 114 28.80 3.46 9.61
N VAL A 115 28.79 4.70 9.10
CA VAL A 115 30.01 5.33 8.56
C VAL A 115 31.02 5.60 9.66
N ILE A 116 30.58 6.05 10.83
CA ILE A 116 31.47 6.26 11.99
C ILE A 116 32.17 4.95 12.37
N HIS A 117 31.41 3.85 12.51
CA HIS A 117 31.97 2.52 12.78
C HIS A 117 32.88 1.98 11.66
N ALA A 118 32.72 2.47 10.42
CA ALA A 118 33.61 2.12 9.32
C ALA A 118 34.95 2.88 9.34
N THR A 119 34.97 4.08 9.94
CA THR A 119 36.16 4.92 10.02
C THR A 119 36.93 4.78 11.32
N GLU A 120 36.28 4.28 12.37
CA GLU A 120 36.89 4.08 13.68
C GLU A 120 37.38 2.62 13.84
N PRO A 121 38.52 2.40 14.50
CA PRO A 121 38.96 1.06 14.86
C PRO A 121 37.97 0.50 15.88
N THR A 122 37.08 -0.37 15.41
CA THR A 122 36.09 -1.06 16.23
C THR A 122 36.28 -2.57 16.11
N ASP A 123 35.90 -3.32 17.15
CA ASP A 123 35.96 -4.79 17.16
C ASP A 123 34.87 -5.43 16.28
N VAL A 124 34.08 -4.62 15.57
CA VAL A 124 33.01 -5.07 14.69
C VAL A 124 33.58 -5.81 13.50
N SER A 125 33.06 -7.03 13.27
CA SER A 125 33.40 -7.80 12.07
C SER A 125 33.13 -7.02 10.79
N THR A 126 34.12 -6.93 9.90
CA THR A 126 34.00 -6.25 8.60
C THR A 126 32.81 -6.79 7.79
N ALA A 127 32.52 -8.08 7.90
CA ALA A 127 31.37 -8.69 7.23
C ALA A 127 30.03 -8.16 7.80
N SER A 128 29.92 -8.02 9.12
CA SER A 128 28.76 -7.46 9.81
C SER A 128 28.53 -6.01 9.38
N LEU A 129 29.60 -5.21 9.34
CA LEU A 129 29.57 -3.82 8.90
C LEU A 129 29.12 -3.68 7.43
N VAL A 130 29.65 -4.51 6.53
CA VAL A 130 29.26 -4.52 5.11
C VAL A 130 27.78 -4.90 4.95
N ILE A 131 27.31 -5.93 5.66
CA ILE A 131 25.91 -6.33 5.64
C ILE A 131 25.01 -5.19 6.14
N ALA A 132 25.37 -4.55 7.25
CA ALA A 132 24.63 -3.44 7.82
C ALA A 132 24.60 -2.22 6.88
N MET A 133 25.66 -1.96 6.12
CA MET A 133 25.72 -0.90 5.10
C MET A 133 24.86 -1.18 3.87
N LEU A 134 24.66 -2.45 3.50
CA LEU A 134 23.83 -2.82 2.35
C LEU A 134 22.33 -2.81 2.67
N MET A 135 21.97 -3.11 3.92
CA MET A 135 20.58 -3.19 4.37
C MET A 135 19.74 -1.94 4.04
N PRO A 136 20.19 -0.71 4.33
CA PRO A 136 19.44 0.49 4.00
C PRO A 136 19.07 0.60 2.52
N VAL A 137 20.00 0.23 1.63
CA VAL A 137 19.79 0.23 0.18
C VAL A 137 18.69 -0.76 -0.21
N PHE A 138 18.76 -1.98 0.34
CA PHE A 138 17.75 -3.01 0.08
C PHE A 138 16.36 -2.61 0.59
N MET A 139 16.28 -2.08 1.82
CA MET A 139 15.01 -1.62 2.39
C MET A 139 14.39 -0.50 1.56
N LEU A 140 15.18 0.53 1.25
CA LEU A 140 14.73 1.66 0.43
C LEU A 140 14.27 1.19 -0.96
N GLY A 141 15.03 0.29 -1.61
CA GLY A 141 14.67 -0.28 -2.91
C GLY A 141 13.32 -1.02 -2.88
N LEU A 142 13.09 -1.84 -1.85
CA LEU A 142 11.83 -2.58 -1.69
C LEU A 142 10.65 -1.66 -1.42
N VAL A 143 10.82 -0.64 -0.58
CA VAL A 143 9.75 0.34 -0.31
C VAL A 143 9.41 1.19 -1.51
N VAL A 144 10.42 1.67 -2.25
CA VAL A 144 10.20 2.40 -3.50
C VAL A 144 9.49 1.50 -4.52
N MET A 145 9.88 0.23 -4.63
CA MET A 145 9.18 -0.73 -5.48
C MET A 145 7.70 -0.88 -5.07
N ASN A 146 7.41 -1.04 -3.78
CA ASN A 146 6.05 -1.12 -3.25
C ASN A 146 5.23 0.13 -3.61
N TYR A 147 5.81 1.31 -3.40
CA TYR A 147 5.19 2.58 -3.78
C TYR A 147 4.92 2.67 -5.28
N LEU A 148 5.87 2.29 -6.13
CA LEU A 148 5.70 2.30 -7.59
C LEU A 148 4.62 1.32 -8.05
N VAL A 149 4.54 0.14 -7.42
CA VAL A 149 3.47 -0.83 -7.70
C VAL A 149 2.11 -0.24 -7.36
N VAL A 150 1.94 0.37 -6.18
CA VAL A 150 0.67 1.01 -5.81
C VAL A 150 0.36 2.20 -6.70
N ARG A 151 1.33 3.08 -6.97
CA ARG A 151 1.15 4.25 -7.83
C ARG A 151 0.72 3.88 -9.25
N ARG A 152 1.24 2.78 -9.79
CA ARG A 152 0.88 2.30 -11.14
C ARG A 152 -0.48 1.59 -11.19
N LEU A 153 -0.95 1.06 -10.06
CA LEU A 153 -2.18 0.26 -10.01
C LEU A 153 -3.38 1.03 -9.44
N LEU A 154 -3.16 2.07 -8.63
CA LEU A 154 -4.19 2.76 -7.85
C LEU A 154 -3.98 4.30 -7.85
N PRO A 155 -4.92 5.09 -8.40
CA PRO A 155 -6.02 4.66 -9.27
C PRO A 155 -5.48 4.17 -10.64
N PRO A 156 -6.14 3.19 -11.29
CA PRO A 156 -5.77 2.77 -12.63
C PRO A 156 -5.91 3.95 -13.60
N GLY A 157 -4.88 4.19 -14.42
CA GLY A 157 -4.89 5.28 -15.38
C GLY A 157 -5.98 5.10 -16.46
N PRO A 158 -6.43 6.19 -17.11
CA PRO A 158 -7.49 6.16 -18.12
C PRO A 158 -7.17 5.23 -19.28
N GLU A 159 -5.90 5.11 -19.68
CA GLU A 159 -5.45 4.16 -20.70
C GLU A 159 -5.70 2.69 -20.31
N THR A 160 -5.54 2.36 -19.02
CA THR A 160 -5.75 1.00 -18.52
C THR A 160 -7.23 0.69 -18.44
N LEU A 161 -8.08 1.69 -18.16
CA LEU A 161 -9.53 1.53 -18.17
C LEU A 161 -10.05 1.37 -19.61
N HIS A 162 -9.59 2.21 -20.53
CA HIS A 162 -9.98 2.16 -21.94
C HIS A 162 -9.62 0.82 -22.60
N LYS A 163 -8.47 0.23 -22.26
CA LYS A 163 -8.04 -1.08 -22.76
C LYS A 163 -8.96 -2.25 -22.37
N TYR A 164 -9.81 -2.07 -21.36
CA TYR A 164 -10.82 -3.05 -20.95
C TYR A 164 -12.25 -2.56 -21.25
N GLY A 165 -12.41 -1.56 -22.13
CA GLY A 165 -13.73 -1.03 -22.51
C GLY A 165 -14.41 -0.21 -21.39
N LEU A 166 -13.66 0.21 -20.38
CA LEU A 166 -14.17 1.00 -19.25
C LEU A 166 -13.96 2.48 -19.53
N SER A 167 -15.02 3.29 -19.42
CA SER A 167 -14.89 4.75 -19.58
C SER A 167 -14.28 5.42 -18.33
N GLY A 168 -14.11 4.68 -17.22
CA GLY A 168 -13.69 5.25 -15.94
C GLY A 168 -14.75 6.13 -15.27
N GLN A 169 -16.02 5.99 -15.66
CA GLN A 169 -17.13 6.73 -15.05
C GLN A 169 -17.20 6.38 -13.56
N ILE A 170 -17.13 7.41 -12.71
CA ILE A 170 -17.36 7.28 -11.27
C ILE A 170 -18.84 7.01 -11.10
N VAL A 171 -19.17 5.77 -10.73
CA VAL A 171 -20.54 5.40 -10.40
C VAL A 171 -20.74 5.83 -8.95
N GLY A 172 -21.87 6.48 -8.66
CA GLY A 172 -22.28 6.75 -7.28
C GLY A 172 -22.33 5.46 -6.44
N PRO A 173 -22.51 5.55 -5.12
CA PRO A 173 -22.66 4.36 -4.28
C PRO A 173 -23.71 3.42 -4.89
N PRO A 174 -23.50 2.09 -4.84
CA PRO A 174 -24.47 1.13 -5.35
C PRO A 174 -25.80 1.42 -4.67
N VAL A 175 -26.83 1.72 -5.48
CA VAL A 175 -28.19 1.89 -4.99
C VAL A 175 -28.57 0.54 -4.37
N GLN A 176 -28.75 0.54 -3.05
CA GLN A 176 -29.32 -0.57 -2.32
C GLN A 176 -30.69 -0.86 -2.96
N PRO A 177 -31.01 -2.11 -3.37
CA PRO A 177 -32.29 -2.43 -3.99
C PRO A 177 -33.39 -2.43 -2.92
N ASP A 178 -33.66 -1.27 -2.35
CA ASP A 178 -34.74 -1.05 -1.40
C ASP A 178 -35.93 -0.52 -2.19
N SER A 179 -36.70 -1.44 -2.77
CA SER A 179 -38.18 -1.47 -2.75
C SER A 179 -38.68 -2.55 -3.72
N PRO A 180 -39.49 -3.54 -3.28
CA PRO A 180 -40.27 -4.35 -4.20
C PRO A 180 -41.25 -3.44 -4.99
N PRO A 181 -41.59 -3.80 -6.24
CA PRO A 181 -42.48 -2.99 -7.08
C PRO A 181 -43.80 -2.76 -6.34
N SER A 182 -44.14 -1.49 -6.10
CA SER A 182 -45.45 -1.10 -5.58
C SER A 182 -46.54 -1.71 -6.48
N PRO A 183 -47.56 -2.38 -5.92
CA PRO A 183 -48.62 -2.95 -6.71
C PRO A 183 -49.40 -1.83 -7.45
N PRO A 184 -49.93 -2.11 -8.65
CA PRO A 184 -50.62 -1.13 -9.46
C PRO A 184 -51.77 -0.50 -8.69
N GLN A 185 -51.74 0.82 -8.61
CA GLN A 185 -52.76 1.63 -7.95
C GLN A 185 -54.08 1.40 -8.69
N ALA A 186 -55.01 0.71 -8.04
CA ALA A 186 -56.35 0.48 -8.58
C ALA A 186 -57.02 1.83 -8.82
N SER A 187 -57.36 2.10 -10.08
CA SER A 187 -58.18 3.21 -10.51
C SER A 187 -59.56 3.09 -9.85
N GLY A 188 -59.85 3.97 -8.90
CA GLY A 188 -61.20 4.15 -8.35
C GLY A 188 -62.16 4.70 -9.41
N PRO A 189 -63.47 4.41 -9.31
CA PRO A 189 -64.44 4.78 -10.33
C PRO A 189 -64.72 6.29 -10.33
N PRO A 190 -65.18 6.84 -11.48
CA PRO A 190 -65.53 8.25 -11.59
C PRO A 190 -66.76 8.55 -10.72
N GLN A 191 -66.67 9.57 -9.87
CA GLN A 191 -67.85 10.14 -9.23
C GLN A 191 -68.65 10.93 -10.27
N ALA A 192 -69.96 10.67 -10.27
CA ALA A 192 -70.98 11.29 -11.10
C ALA A 192 -71.31 12.72 -10.65
#